data_AF-A0A482VCW2-F1
#
_entry.id   AF-A0A482VCW2-F1
#
_cell.length_a   1.000
_cell.length_b   1.000
_cell.length_c   1.000
_cell.angle_alpha   90.00
_cell.angle_beta   90.00
_cell.angle_gamma   90.00
#
_symmetry.space_group_name_H-M   'P 1'
#
loop_
_entity.id
_entity.type
_entity.pdbx_description
1 polymer ?
#
loop_
_entity_poly.entity_id
_entity_poly.type
_entity_poly.pdbx_seq_one_letter_code
_entity_poly.pdbx_strand_id
1 'polypeptide(L)'
;MNDLATHSVYTYLSSSSSEIPKILLDLGRPTKRGIKKCPKCGMYNGTRGMICKNKHCDAVFKDYADKRKVSLDAVRLTGIVRQVYSVRVRDRGPDHRGFVQLPLLPSHGNEEDKNVLSENALCFVDSCQRLFDDSILKCHELEQNNTSLLCAHIDSAIKSQNMATPIEFKKEILSSLKVSEEIKTKLWLLVTEKEGPLVQRVSRTVMAVKCQVSPKHPLGYLHFTFGCTKGKEVYDKYYCSCTEFMVSGIISKSSNVRFKCIHYYACICALASDSKCSEEFVHFINYELPARE
;
A
#
# COMPACT_ATOMS: atom_id res chain seq x y z
N MET A 1 58.86 23.00 -34.31
CA MET A 1 59.34 21.72 -33.78
C MET A 1 58.53 21.37 -32.55
N ASN A 2 57.74 20.30 -32.68
CA ASN A 2 57.16 19.39 -31.68
C ASN A 2 56.04 19.86 -30.72
N ASP A 3 54.82 19.47 -31.12
CA ASP A 3 53.81 18.69 -30.38
C ASP A 3 53.98 18.41 -28.88
N LEU A 4 52.86 18.52 -28.14
CA LEU A 4 52.51 17.57 -27.08
C LEU A 4 50.99 17.36 -27.01
N ALA A 5 50.62 16.13 -27.36
CA ALA A 5 49.29 15.64 -27.61
C ALA A 5 48.54 15.20 -26.34
N THR A 6 47.21 15.27 -26.45
CA THR A 6 46.21 14.47 -25.74
C THR A 6 46.59 12.99 -25.66
N HIS A 7 46.66 12.40 -24.46
CA HIS A 7 46.67 10.94 -24.30
C HIS A 7 45.70 10.45 -23.22
N SER A 8 44.65 9.83 -23.74
CA SER A 8 43.74 8.89 -23.12
C SER A 8 44.51 7.78 -22.40
N VAL A 9 44.25 7.61 -21.10
CA VAL A 9 44.71 6.47 -20.30
C VAL A 9 43.78 5.28 -20.56
N TYR A 10 43.91 4.70 -21.75
CA TYR A 10 43.50 3.34 -22.09
C TYR A 10 44.68 2.67 -22.79
N THR A 11 45.74 2.38 -22.03
CA THR A 11 46.86 1.55 -22.47
C THR A 11 47.17 0.58 -21.36
N TYR A 12 46.40 -0.51 -21.32
CA TYR A 12 46.86 -1.87 -21.00
C TYR A 12 45.88 -2.86 -21.63
N LEU A 13 45.85 -2.87 -22.96
CA LEU A 13 45.57 -4.06 -23.74
C LEU A 13 46.86 -4.36 -24.48
N SER A 14 47.70 -5.17 -23.83
CA SER A 14 48.81 -5.84 -24.49
C SER A 14 48.26 -6.57 -25.70
N SER A 15 48.76 -6.22 -26.87
CA SER A 15 48.59 -6.94 -28.13
C SER A 15 49.20 -8.34 -27.99
N SER A 16 48.40 -9.28 -27.50
CA SER A 16 48.55 -10.69 -27.82
C SER A 16 47.31 -11.08 -28.63
N SER A 17 47.53 -11.40 -29.90
CA SER A 17 46.56 -12.05 -30.77
C SER A 17 46.13 -13.37 -30.11
N SER A 18 45.09 -13.30 -29.31
CA SER A 18 44.41 -14.44 -28.71
C SER A 18 43.02 -14.49 -29.33
N GLU A 19 42.75 -15.57 -30.06
CA GLU A 19 41.46 -15.85 -30.67
C GLU A 19 40.35 -15.65 -29.63
N ILE A 20 39.33 -14.88 -29.98
CA ILE A 20 38.13 -14.75 -29.16
C ILE A 20 37.60 -16.18 -28.95
N PRO A 21 37.48 -16.67 -27.69
CA PRO A 21 36.98 -18.00 -27.44
C PRO A 21 35.66 -18.22 -28.17
N LYS A 22 35.53 -19.32 -28.92
CA LYS A 22 34.34 -19.61 -29.76
C LYS A 22 33.01 -19.51 -28.99
N ILE A 23 33.05 -19.67 -27.66
CA ILE A 23 31.92 -19.51 -26.73
C ILE A 23 31.36 -18.08 -26.69
N LEU A 24 32.15 -17.05 -27.02
CA LEU A 24 31.75 -15.64 -26.93
C LEU A 24 31.26 -15.05 -28.26
N LEU A 25 31.29 -15.82 -29.35
CA LEU A 25 30.85 -15.37 -30.69
C LEU A 25 29.34 -15.12 -30.77
N ASP A 26 28.54 -15.76 -29.91
CA ASP A 26 27.07 -15.71 -29.93
C ASP A 26 26.45 -14.74 -28.89
N LEU A 27 27.28 -13.96 -28.18
CA LEU A 27 26.79 -13.03 -27.14
C LEU A 27 26.18 -11.72 -27.68
N GLY A 28 26.06 -11.58 -29.00
CA GLY A 28 25.54 -10.39 -29.65
C GLY A 28 26.40 -9.13 -29.43
N ARG A 29 25.96 -7.98 -29.96
CA ARG A 29 26.66 -6.71 -29.76
C ARG A 29 26.55 -6.27 -28.29
N PRO A 30 27.62 -5.75 -27.67
CA PRO A 30 27.58 -5.21 -26.30
C PRO A 30 26.47 -4.15 -26.16
N THR A 31 25.36 -4.53 -25.54
CA THR A 31 24.28 -3.58 -25.29
C THR A 31 24.61 -2.78 -24.03
N LYS A 32 24.33 -1.47 -24.02
CA LYS A 32 24.44 -0.64 -22.79
C LYS A 32 23.36 -0.98 -21.75
N ARG A 33 22.73 -2.16 -21.84
CA ARG A 33 21.69 -2.63 -20.93
C ARG A 33 22.34 -3.03 -19.61
N GLY A 34 21.79 -2.57 -18.49
CA GLY A 34 22.28 -2.94 -17.15
C GLY A 34 23.45 -2.10 -16.63
N ILE A 35 23.86 -1.05 -17.35
CA ILE A 35 24.88 -0.09 -16.90
C ILE A 35 24.34 1.36 -16.92
N LYS A 36 24.74 2.18 -15.94
CA LYS A 36 24.41 3.61 -15.82
C LYS A 36 25.67 4.43 -15.53
N LYS A 37 25.73 5.68 -15.97
CA LYS A 37 26.84 6.59 -15.61
C LYS A 37 26.63 7.16 -14.21
N CYS A 38 27.71 7.29 -13.45
CA CYS A 38 27.70 8.05 -12.20
C CYS A 38 27.50 9.54 -12.52
N PRO A 39 26.54 10.24 -11.89
CA PRO A 39 26.33 11.66 -12.15
C PRO A 39 27.47 12.53 -11.58
N LYS A 40 28.24 12.04 -10.60
CA LYS A 40 29.36 12.77 -9.98
C LYS A 40 30.68 12.64 -10.76
N CYS A 41 31.05 11.42 -11.18
CA CYS A 41 32.35 11.16 -11.80
C CYS A 41 32.29 10.54 -13.21
N GLY A 42 31.09 10.33 -13.77
CA GLY A 42 30.93 9.77 -15.11
C GLY A 42 31.21 8.27 -15.25
N MET A 43 31.76 7.60 -14.23
CA MET A 43 32.10 6.17 -14.28
C MET A 43 30.85 5.30 -14.53
N TYR A 44 30.97 4.29 -15.40
CA TYR A 44 29.90 3.32 -15.61
C TYR A 44 29.78 2.35 -14.44
N ASN A 45 28.58 2.26 -13.90
CA ASN A 45 28.20 1.42 -12.78
C ASN A 45 27.09 0.46 -13.21
N GLY A 46 26.95 -0.68 -12.55
CA GLY A 46 25.77 -1.53 -12.76
C GLY A 46 24.50 -0.77 -12.35
N THR A 47 23.39 -0.99 -13.06
CA THR A 47 22.11 -0.33 -12.71
C THR A 47 21.64 -0.67 -11.30
N ARG A 48 22.00 -1.86 -10.79
CA ARG A 48 21.74 -2.34 -9.42
C ARG A 48 22.79 -1.92 -8.38
N GLY A 49 23.87 -1.25 -8.79
CA GLY A 49 24.90 -0.78 -7.87
C GLY A 49 24.37 0.30 -6.93
N MET A 50 24.71 0.20 -5.65
CA MET A 50 24.31 1.16 -4.59
C MET A 50 25.27 2.35 -4.47
N ILE A 51 26.54 2.13 -4.78
CA ILE A 51 27.64 3.09 -4.63
C ILE A 51 28.45 3.08 -5.92
N CYS A 52 29.07 4.20 -6.24
CA CYS A 52 30.00 4.28 -7.36
C CYS A 52 31.18 3.31 -7.15
N LYS A 53 31.52 2.54 -8.18
CA LYS A 53 32.68 1.63 -8.21
C LYS A 53 34.03 2.37 -8.17
N ASN A 54 34.04 3.68 -8.49
CA ASN A 54 35.26 4.49 -8.38
C ASN A 54 35.56 4.73 -6.91
N LYS A 55 36.67 4.19 -6.39
CA LYS A 55 37.12 4.37 -4.99
C LYS A 55 37.38 5.83 -4.61
N HIS A 56 37.63 6.71 -5.59
CA HIS A 56 37.81 8.15 -5.39
C HIS A 56 36.50 8.94 -5.60
N CYS A 57 35.38 8.25 -5.76
CA CYS A 57 34.05 8.83 -5.84
C CYS A 57 33.16 8.19 -4.78
N ASP A 58 32.79 8.98 -3.80
CA ASP A 58 31.86 8.67 -2.71
C ASP A 58 30.37 8.77 -3.13
N ALA A 59 30.06 8.84 -4.43
CA ALA A 59 28.69 8.98 -4.88
C ALA A 59 27.86 7.73 -4.55
N VAL A 60 26.86 7.92 -3.69
CA VAL A 60 25.83 6.93 -3.36
C VAL A 60 24.61 7.18 -4.24
N PHE A 61 24.13 6.15 -4.92
CA PHE A 61 22.98 6.25 -5.82
C PHE A 61 21.68 6.26 -5.00
N LYS A 62 21.16 7.46 -4.70
CA LYS A 62 19.94 7.70 -3.88
C LYS A 62 18.70 6.94 -4.34
N ASP A 63 18.59 6.62 -5.64
CA ASP A 63 17.44 5.89 -6.21
C ASP A 63 17.14 4.54 -5.55
N TYR A 64 18.09 3.94 -4.81
CA TYR A 64 17.86 2.72 -4.03
C TYR A 64 17.75 2.96 -2.51
N ALA A 65 18.26 4.08 -2.00
CA ALA A 65 18.04 4.48 -0.61
C ALA A 65 16.56 4.87 -0.42
N ASP A 66 15.97 5.58 -1.39
CA ASP A 66 14.56 5.94 -1.37
C ASP A 66 13.62 4.78 -1.72
N LYS A 67 14.03 3.83 -2.56
CA LYS A 67 13.24 2.60 -2.81
C LYS A 67 13.19 1.63 -1.62
N ARG A 68 14.12 1.75 -0.66
CA ARG A 68 14.02 1.07 0.64
C ARG A 68 13.06 1.76 1.62
N LYS A 69 12.63 2.99 1.33
CA LYS A 69 11.51 3.65 2.01
C LYS A 69 10.27 3.63 1.10
N VAL A 70 9.83 2.44 0.72
CA VAL A 70 8.38 2.23 0.81
C VAL A 70 8.07 2.30 2.30
N SER A 71 7.87 3.53 2.80
CA SER A 71 7.51 3.75 4.19
C SER A 71 6.31 2.85 4.48
N LEU A 72 6.38 2.14 5.61
CA LEU A 72 5.17 1.66 6.24
C LEU A 72 4.37 2.93 6.53
N ASP A 73 3.49 3.27 5.61
CA ASP A 73 2.63 4.42 5.69
C ASP A 73 1.42 3.98 6.50
N ALA A 74 1.27 4.58 7.66
CA ALA A 74 0.13 4.38 8.53
C ALA A 74 -0.77 5.61 8.44
N VAL A 75 -2.08 5.39 8.40
CA VAL A 75 -3.08 6.46 8.32
C VAL A 75 -4.13 6.22 9.39
N ARG A 76 -4.31 7.17 10.30
CA ARG A 76 -5.27 7.09 11.40
C ARG A 76 -6.70 7.26 10.89
N LEU A 77 -7.60 6.36 11.25
CA LEU A 77 -9.04 6.55 11.00
C LEU A 77 -9.61 7.64 11.90
N THR A 78 -10.58 8.38 11.38
CA THR A 78 -11.19 9.53 12.03
C THR A 78 -12.63 9.25 12.46
N GLY A 79 -13.14 10.07 13.40
CA GLY A 79 -14.53 10.00 13.86
C GLY A 79 -14.86 8.76 14.71
N ILE A 80 -13.85 8.05 15.21
CA ILE A 80 -14.02 6.90 16.11
C ILE A 80 -13.25 7.13 17.40
N VAL A 81 -13.81 6.64 18.52
CA VAL A 81 -13.17 6.75 19.84
C VAL A 81 -11.86 5.98 19.87
N ARG A 82 -11.79 4.78 19.29
CA ARG A 82 -10.57 3.94 19.29
C ARG A 82 -9.50 4.51 18.34
N GLN A 83 -8.22 4.39 18.70
CA GLN A 83 -7.13 4.79 17.82
C GLN A 83 -6.78 3.68 16.82
N VAL A 84 -7.50 3.62 15.70
CA VAL A 84 -7.27 2.63 14.64
C VAL A 84 -6.46 3.25 13.50
N TYR A 85 -5.42 2.56 13.05
CA TYR A 85 -4.54 2.95 11.95
C TYR A 85 -4.61 1.92 10.83
N SER A 86 -4.72 2.38 9.59
CA SER A 86 -4.50 1.58 8.41
C SER A 86 -3.02 1.62 8.03
N VAL A 87 -2.34 0.48 8.12
CA VAL A 87 -0.90 0.36 7.90
C VAL A 87 -0.63 -0.39 6.61
N ARG A 88 0.34 0.07 5.82
CA ARG A 88 0.81 -0.66 4.64
C ARG A 88 1.55 -1.93 5.05
N VAL A 89 1.33 -3.03 4.34
CA VAL A 89 2.04 -4.30 4.55
C VAL A 89 3.17 -4.41 3.53
N ARG A 90 4.39 -4.69 4.00
CA ARG A 90 5.55 -4.88 3.12
C ARG A 90 5.38 -6.11 2.23
N ASP A 91 6.07 -6.10 1.09
CA ASP A 91 6.25 -7.23 0.17
C ASP A 91 4.99 -7.82 -0.48
N ARG A 92 3.79 -7.31 -0.17
CA ARG A 92 2.54 -7.67 -0.84
C ARG A 92 2.09 -6.66 -1.90
N GLY A 93 2.64 -5.45 -1.90
CA GLY A 93 2.33 -4.40 -2.87
C GLY A 93 1.88 -3.09 -2.21
N PRO A 94 1.54 -2.05 -3.00
CA PRO A 94 1.14 -0.75 -2.46
C PRO A 94 -0.23 -0.72 -1.81
N ASP A 95 -1.16 -1.55 -2.29
CA ASP A 95 -2.55 -1.47 -1.88
C ASP A 95 -2.89 -2.47 -0.76
N HIS A 96 -1.97 -3.37 -0.43
CA HIS A 96 -2.14 -4.29 0.69
C HIS A 96 -1.91 -3.56 2.01
N ARG A 97 -2.98 -3.46 2.79
CA ARG A 97 -3.00 -2.81 4.10
C ARG A 97 -3.61 -3.74 5.14
N GLY A 98 -3.28 -3.49 6.40
CA GLY A 98 -3.94 -4.08 7.56
C GLY A 98 -4.24 -3.00 8.59
N PHE A 99 -4.70 -3.42 9.77
CA PHE A 99 -5.02 -2.48 10.85
C PHE A 99 -4.13 -2.67 12.06
N VAL A 100 -3.87 -1.56 12.75
CA VAL A 100 -3.26 -1.50 14.08
C VAL A 100 -4.20 -0.70 14.97
N GLN A 101 -4.42 -1.16 16.20
CA GLN A 101 -5.11 -0.40 17.23
C GLN A 101 -4.10 0.01 18.30
N LEU A 102 -4.00 1.31 18.56
CA LEU A 102 -3.23 1.85 19.69
C LEU A 102 -4.16 2.11 20.89
N PRO A 103 -3.67 1.98 22.13
CA PRO A 103 -4.45 2.32 23.32
C PRO A 103 -4.78 3.82 23.36
N LEU A 104 -5.87 4.16 24.06
CA LEU A 104 -6.29 5.54 24.26
C LEU A 104 -5.47 6.15 25.40
N LEU A 105 -4.59 7.10 25.07
CA LEU A 105 -3.88 7.89 26.07
C LEU A 105 -4.67 9.16 26.41
N PRO A 106 -4.75 9.55 27.69
CA PRO A 106 -5.15 10.90 28.06
C PRO A 106 -4.11 11.92 27.54
N SER A 107 -4.56 13.10 27.14
CA SER A 107 -3.85 14.09 26.31
C SER A 107 -2.57 14.74 26.89
N HIS A 108 -1.88 14.13 27.85
CA HIS A 108 -0.67 14.66 28.49
C HIS A 108 0.57 13.86 28.08
N GLY A 109 1.03 14.09 26.84
CA GLY A 109 2.15 13.39 26.21
C GLY A 109 3.46 13.48 27.00
N ASN A 110 3.73 12.47 27.83
CA ASN A 110 5.01 12.24 28.49
C ASN A 110 5.77 11.08 27.82
N GLU A 111 7.08 10.96 28.03
CA GLU A 111 7.86 9.82 27.52
C GLU A 111 7.35 8.45 28.05
N GLU A 112 6.71 8.45 29.22
CA GLU A 112 6.03 7.28 29.82
C GLU A 112 4.88 6.75 28.94
N ASP A 113 4.20 7.64 28.20
CA ASP A 113 3.08 7.28 27.33
C ASP A 113 3.52 6.43 26.14
N LYS A 114 4.77 6.57 25.67
CA LYS A 114 5.30 5.75 24.57
C LYS A 114 5.49 4.29 24.99
N ASN A 115 5.88 4.04 26.25
CA ASN A 115 5.98 2.68 26.78
C ASN A 115 4.59 2.08 26.97
N VAL A 116 3.62 2.84 27.49
CA VAL A 116 2.22 2.39 27.64
C VAL A 116 1.55 2.11 26.28
N LEU A 117 1.82 2.92 25.25
CA LEU A 117 1.39 2.67 23.87
C LEU A 117 1.91 1.33 23.35
N SER A 118 3.13 0.97 23.75
CA SER A 118 3.83 -0.19 23.23
C SER A 118 3.28 -1.50 23.80
N GLU A 119 2.91 -1.51 25.08
CA GLU A 119 2.47 -2.73 25.79
C GLU A 119 1.04 -3.17 25.43
N ASN A 120 0.16 -2.24 25.04
CA ASN A 120 -1.25 -2.51 24.75
C ASN A 120 -1.64 -2.32 23.28
N ALA A 121 -0.66 -2.10 22.39
CA ALA A 121 -0.92 -2.00 20.96
C ALA A 121 -1.25 -3.36 20.34
N LEU A 122 -2.26 -3.39 19.47
CA LEU A 122 -2.69 -4.61 18.78
C LEU A 122 -2.47 -4.49 17.29
N CYS A 123 -1.76 -5.46 16.69
CA CYS A 123 -1.55 -5.54 15.25
C CYS A 123 -2.43 -6.64 14.63
N PHE A 124 -3.31 -6.26 13.71
CA PHE A 124 -4.23 -7.17 13.02
C PHE A 124 -3.76 -7.50 11.59
N VAL A 125 -2.47 -7.42 11.32
CA VAL A 125 -1.89 -7.83 10.04
C VAL A 125 -1.63 -9.34 10.08
N ASP A 126 -2.10 -10.10 9.09
CA ASP A 126 -1.95 -11.57 9.04
C ASP A 126 -0.52 -12.07 9.28
N SER A 127 0.49 -11.35 8.77
CA SER A 127 1.90 -11.71 8.95
C SER A 127 2.39 -11.55 10.39
N CYS A 128 1.74 -10.68 11.16
CA CYS A 128 1.97 -10.53 12.60
C CYS A 128 1.06 -11.47 13.40
N GLN A 129 -0.10 -11.85 12.85
CA GLN A 129 -1.07 -12.70 13.55
C GLN A 129 -0.63 -14.16 13.76
N ARG A 130 0.21 -14.69 12.86
CA ARG A 130 0.75 -16.06 12.98
C ARG A 130 1.78 -16.24 14.09
N LEU A 131 2.06 -15.19 14.86
CA LEU A 131 2.93 -15.23 16.05
C LEU A 131 2.11 -15.25 17.37
N PHE A 132 0.78 -15.40 17.31
CA PHE A 132 -0.13 -15.37 18.46
C PHE A 132 -0.50 -16.74 19.04
N ASP A 133 0.12 -17.84 18.61
CA ASP A 133 -0.18 -19.15 19.21
C ASP A 133 0.41 -19.28 20.63
N ASP A 134 -0.50 -19.60 21.55
CA ASP A 134 -0.37 -19.84 22.98
C ASP A 134 0.03 -18.66 23.86
N SER A 135 -1.02 -18.09 24.46
CA SER A 135 -1.06 -17.31 25.70
C SER A 135 0.08 -16.31 25.89
N ILE A 136 -0.29 -15.02 25.80
CA ILE A 136 0.56 -13.82 25.93
C ILE A 136 1.14 -13.36 24.59
N LEU A 137 0.98 -12.06 24.34
CA LEU A 137 1.45 -11.26 23.20
C LEU A 137 2.90 -11.56 22.77
N LYS A 138 3.15 -12.60 21.96
CA LYS A 138 4.50 -12.96 21.47
C LYS A 138 4.91 -12.30 20.15
N CYS A 139 4.32 -11.16 19.77
CA CYS A 139 4.92 -10.34 18.71
C CYS A 139 6.17 -9.56 19.19
N HIS A 140 6.57 -9.71 20.46
CA HIS A 140 7.65 -8.99 21.13
C HIS A 140 8.92 -9.81 21.40
N GLU A 141 8.96 -11.11 21.05
CA GLU A 141 10.07 -12.00 21.45
C GLU A 141 10.69 -12.76 20.27
N LEU A 142 11.05 -12.06 19.20
CA LEU A 142 12.08 -12.60 18.30
C LEU A 142 13.36 -11.80 18.50
N GLU A 143 14.24 -12.40 19.28
CA GLU A 143 15.63 -12.01 19.46
C GLU A 143 16.32 -11.87 18.09
N GLN A 144 16.40 -10.64 17.59
CA GLN A 144 17.51 -10.22 16.75
C GLN A 144 17.91 -8.81 17.18
N ASN A 145 19.03 -8.75 17.91
CA ASN A 145 19.89 -7.60 18.19
C ASN A 145 19.37 -6.22 17.71
N ASN A 146 19.04 -5.38 18.70
CA ASN A 146 18.83 -3.91 18.71
C ASN A 146 17.37 -3.41 18.85
N THR A 147 17.01 -3.10 20.11
CA THR A 147 16.22 -1.92 20.55
C THR A 147 14.87 -1.60 19.88
N SER A 148 14.00 -2.59 19.64
CA SER A 148 12.55 -2.32 19.55
C SER A 148 11.76 -3.62 19.69
N LEU A 149 11.06 -3.78 20.82
CA LEU A 149 10.11 -4.88 21.06
C LEU A 149 8.91 -4.80 20.10
N LEU A 150 8.63 -3.66 19.47
CA LEU A 150 7.46 -3.45 18.62
C LEU A 150 7.64 -3.97 17.18
N CYS A 151 6.57 -4.53 16.62
CA CYS A 151 6.54 -4.80 15.19
C CYS A 151 6.54 -3.50 14.39
N ALA A 152 7.12 -3.53 13.19
CA ALA A 152 7.28 -2.34 12.36
C ALA A 152 5.95 -1.65 11.99
N HIS A 153 4.83 -2.38 12.03
CA HIS A 153 3.49 -1.83 11.81
C HIS A 153 3.01 -0.96 12.98
N ILE A 154 3.25 -1.40 14.22
CA ILE A 154 2.91 -0.63 15.42
C ILE A 154 3.81 0.61 15.50
N ASP A 155 5.12 0.44 15.28
CA ASP A 155 6.06 1.55 15.22
C ASP A 155 5.65 2.61 14.17
N SER A 156 5.23 2.15 12.98
CA SER A 156 4.67 3.00 11.93
C SER A 156 3.40 3.75 12.36
N ALA A 157 2.49 3.08 13.06
CA ALA A 157 1.27 3.70 13.57
C ALA A 157 1.56 4.77 14.63
N ILE A 158 2.46 4.49 15.59
CA ILE A 158 2.87 5.44 16.65
C ILE A 158 3.52 6.69 16.04
N LYS A 159 4.34 6.50 15.00
CA LYS A 159 5.04 7.60 14.32
C LYS A 159 4.16 8.38 13.33
N SER A 160 2.96 7.88 13.02
CA SER A 160 2.14 8.50 11.98
C SER A 160 1.38 9.71 12.47
N GLN A 161 1.41 10.76 11.65
CA GLN A 161 0.58 11.95 11.79
C GLN A 161 -0.49 12.05 10.69
N ASN A 162 -0.54 11.07 9.78
CA ASN A 162 -1.49 11.07 8.67
C ASN A 162 -2.87 10.66 9.16
N MET A 163 -3.90 11.40 8.73
CA MET A 163 -5.30 11.12 9.05
C MET A 163 -6.07 10.75 7.78
N ALA A 164 -6.97 9.78 7.90
CA ALA A 164 -7.85 9.37 6.83
C ALA A 164 -8.82 10.50 6.51
N THR A 165 -9.17 10.66 5.23
CA THR A 165 -10.15 11.67 4.81
C THR A 165 -11.54 11.04 4.83
N PRO A 166 -12.46 11.49 5.69
CA PRO A 166 -13.84 11.00 5.68
C PRO A 166 -14.51 11.37 4.36
N ILE A 167 -15.28 10.44 3.78
CA ILE A 167 -16.11 10.72 2.60
C ILE A 167 -17.56 10.84 3.08
N GLU A 168 -18.20 11.94 2.72
CA GLU A 168 -19.60 12.20 3.06
C GLU A 168 -20.51 11.11 2.51
N PHE A 169 -21.56 10.77 3.25
CA PHE A 169 -22.59 9.84 2.81
C PHE A 169 -23.93 10.58 2.73
N LYS A 170 -24.51 10.65 1.53
CA LYS A 170 -25.82 11.27 1.27
C LYS A 170 -26.90 10.22 1.12
N LYS A 171 -27.99 10.36 1.87
CA LYS A 171 -29.11 9.40 1.87
C LYS A 171 -29.81 9.36 0.50
N GLU A 172 -29.83 10.49 -0.19
CA GLU A 172 -30.43 10.64 -1.52
C GLU A 172 -29.76 9.68 -2.53
N ILE A 173 -28.42 9.56 -2.45
CA ILE A 173 -27.65 8.65 -3.31
C ILE A 173 -27.96 7.18 -3.01
N LEU A 174 -28.16 6.83 -1.73
CA LEU A 174 -28.57 5.49 -1.33
C LEU A 174 -29.93 5.11 -1.94
N SER A 175 -30.88 6.04 -1.92
CA SER A 175 -32.21 5.83 -2.49
C SER A 175 -32.17 5.57 -4.00
N SER A 176 -31.29 6.25 -4.73
CA SER A 176 -31.10 6.11 -6.18
C SER A 176 -30.31 4.85 -6.61
N LEU A 177 -29.76 4.08 -5.68
CA LEU A 177 -28.96 2.89 -5.97
C LEU A 177 -29.82 1.76 -6.54
N LYS A 178 -29.38 1.17 -7.67
CA LYS A 178 -30.06 0.05 -8.37
C LYS A 178 -29.83 -1.30 -7.67
N VAL A 179 -30.25 -1.42 -6.41
CA VAL A 179 -30.10 -2.64 -5.59
C VAL A 179 -31.38 -2.93 -4.79
N SER A 180 -31.47 -4.13 -4.20
CA SER A 180 -32.60 -4.50 -3.34
C SER A 180 -32.70 -3.60 -2.10
N GLU A 181 -33.93 -3.41 -1.61
CA GLU A 181 -34.19 -2.64 -0.38
C GLU A 181 -33.52 -3.25 0.85
N GLU A 182 -33.28 -4.57 0.85
CA GLU A 182 -32.50 -5.24 1.89
C GLU A 182 -31.06 -4.69 1.96
N ILE A 183 -30.39 -4.52 0.81
CA ILE A 183 -29.03 -3.96 0.77
C ILE A 183 -29.04 -2.50 1.23
N LYS A 184 -30.05 -1.70 0.82
CA LYS A 184 -30.18 -0.32 1.26
C LYS A 184 -30.35 -0.21 2.77
N THR A 185 -31.18 -1.08 3.34
CA THR A 185 -31.42 -1.14 4.79
C THR A 185 -30.13 -1.51 5.54
N LYS A 186 -29.39 -2.53 5.08
CA LYS A 186 -28.11 -2.91 5.68
C LYS A 186 -27.07 -1.80 5.59
N LEU A 187 -27.01 -1.07 4.47
CA LEU A 187 -26.10 0.08 4.31
C LEU A 187 -26.46 1.19 5.27
N TRP A 188 -27.75 1.52 5.38
CA TRP A 188 -28.22 2.54 6.31
C TRP A 188 -27.89 2.17 7.76
N LEU A 189 -28.06 0.90 8.13
CA LEU A 189 -27.69 0.40 9.45
C LEU A 189 -26.19 0.61 9.75
N LEU A 190 -25.30 0.31 8.81
CA LEU A 190 -23.86 0.55 8.97
C LEU A 190 -23.52 2.04 9.15
N VAL A 191 -24.30 2.94 8.56
CA VAL A 191 -24.14 4.40 8.73
C VAL A 191 -24.56 4.81 10.14
N THR A 192 -25.72 4.34 10.63
CA THR A 192 -26.34 4.85 11.85
C THR A 192 -25.93 4.14 13.14
N GLU A 193 -25.64 2.84 13.10
CA GLU A 193 -25.42 2.02 14.30
C GLU A 193 -24.04 2.26 14.94
N LYS A 194 -23.04 2.58 14.12
CA LYS A 194 -21.65 2.73 14.57
C LYS A 194 -21.20 4.17 14.46
N GLU A 195 -20.38 4.63 15.39
CA GLU A 195 -19.74 5.95 15.28
C GLU A 195 -18.79 6.04 14.08
N GLY A 196 -18.61 7.27 13.60
CA GLY A 196 -17.67 7.63 12.54
C GLY A 196 -18.21 7.57 11.12
N PRO A 197 -17.39 7.93 10.12
CA PRO A 197 -17.77 7.90 8.71
C PRO A 197 -17.91 6.47 8.17
N LEU A 198 -18.87 6.23 7.26
CA LEU A 198 -19.07 4.92 6.61
C LEU A 198 -17.84 4.51 5.79
N VAL A 199 -17.27 5.46 5.05
CA VAL A 199 -16.11 5.27 4.18
C VAL A 199 -15.10 6.38 4.45
N GLN A 200 -13.83 6.01 4.57
CA GLN A 200 -12.73 6.94 4.75
C GLN A 200 -11.61 6.60 3.77
N ARG A 201 -11.06 7.60 3.09
CA ARG A 201 -9.94 7.45 2.17
C ARG A 201 -8.63 7.36 2.96
N VAL A 202 -7.91 6.25 2.81
CA VAL A 202 -6.60 6.02 3.46
C VAL A 202 -5.44 6.10 2.47
N SER A 203 -5.70 5.96 1.17
CA SER A 203 -4.75 6.28 0.11
C SER A 203 -5.51 6.68 -1.16
N ARG A 204 -4.79 6.96 -2.25
CA ARG A 204 -5.42 7.24 -3.54
C ARG A 204 -6.37 6.11 -3.99
N THR A 205 -5.97 4.87 -3.77
CA THR A 205 -6.64 3.65 -4.26
C THR A 205 -7.39 2.89 -3.18
N VAL A 206 -7.12 3.16 -1.90
CA VAL A 206 -7.62 2.35 -0.79
C VAL A 206 -8.54 3.16 0.12
N MET A 207 -9.68 2.55 0.42
CA MET A 207 -10.69 3.03 1.35
C MET A 207 -10.74 2.10 2.57
N ALA A 208 -10.94 2.68 3.74
CA ALA A 208 -11.39 1.98 4.93
C ALA A 208 -12.92 2.08 5.00
N VAL A 209 -13.60 0.94 5.04
CA VAL A 209 -15.06 0.84 4.98
C VAL A 209 -15.57 0.18 6.25
N LYS A 210 -16.61 0.74 6.86
CA LYS A 210 -17.29 0.09 7.99
C LYS A 210 -17.83 -1.27 7.55
N CYS A 211 -17.68 -2.25 8.42
CA CYS A 211 -18.10 -3.63 8.25
C CYS A 211 -18.77 -4.10 9.55
N GLN A 212 -19.63 -5.12 9.47
CA GLN A 212 -20.06 -5.85 10.65
C GLN A 212 -18.84 -6.48 11.34
N VAL A 213 -18.80 -6.44 12.68
CA VAL A 213 -17.70 -7.05 13.43
C VAL A 213 -17.76 -8.56 13.21
N SER A 214 -16.62 -9.14 12.86
CA SER A 214 -16.47 -10.60 12.68
C SER A 214 -15.10 -11.02 13.20
N PRO A 215 -14.84 -12.33 13.40
CA PRO A 215 -13.51 -12.80 13.78
C PRO A 215 -12.40 -12.34 12.82
N LYS A 216 -12.70 -12.21 11.53
CA LYS A 216 -11.76 -11.69 10.51
C LYS A 216 -11.62 -10.17 10.54
N HIS A 217 -12.68 -9.47 10.93
CA HIS A 217 -12.73 -8.00 10.96
C HIS A 217 -13.15 -7.52 12.36
N PRO A 218 -12.31 -7.74 13.40
CA PRO A 218 -12.67 -7.48 14.80
C PRO A 218 -12.85 -5.99 15.10
N LEU A 219 -12.22 -5.13 14.30
CA LEU A 219 -12.35 -3.67 14.43
C LEU A 219 -13.61 -3.10 13.76
N GLY A 220 -14.38 -3.93 13.05
CA GLY A 220 -15.56 -3.46 12.30
C GLY A 220 -15.21 -2.59 11.09
N TYR A 221 -14.00 -2.74 10.55
CA TYR A 221 -13.53 -2.08 9.34
C TYR A 221 -12.80 -3.08 8.44
N LEU A 222 -12.83 -2.83 7.14
CA LEU A 222 -12.01 -3.53 6.15
C LEU A 222 -11.43 -2.56 5.11
N HIS A 223 -10.47 -3.05 4.32
CA HIS A 223 -9.94 -2.33 3.18
C HIS A 223 -10.71 -2.67 1.91
N PHE A 224 -11.07 -1.63 1.17
CA PHE A 224 -11.59 -1.72 -0.18
C PHE A 224 -10.63 -0.99 -1.12
N THR A 225 -10.18 -1.66 -2.18
CA THR A 225 -9.15 -1.16 -3.08
C THR A 225 -9.69 -1.02 -4.50
N PHE A 226 -9.45 0.13 -5.12
CA PHE A 226 -9.65 0.38 -6.54
C PHE A 226 -8.32 0.26 -7.29
N GLY A 227 -8.34 -0.36 -8.45
CA GLY A 227 -7.15 -0.58 -9.28
C GLY A 227 -7.41 -0.28 -10.75
N CYS A 228 -6.33 -0.01 -11.47
CA CYS A 228 -6.34 0.19 -12.92
C CYS A 228 -5.65 -0.98 -13.62
N THR A 229 -6.19 -1.42 -14.74
CA THR A 229 -5.43 -2.25 -15.68
C THR A 229 -4.23 -1.48 -16.23
N LYS A 230 -3.08 -2.15 -16.34
CA LYS A 230 -1.83 -1.55 -16.82
C LYS A 230 -2.07 -0.82 -18.16
N GLY A 231 -1.71 0.46 -18.22
CA GLY A 231 -1.88 1.30 -19.40
C GLY A 231 -3.19 2.11 -19.47
N LYS A 232 -4.06 2.01 -18.45
CA LYS A 232 -5.25 2.86 -18.31
C LYS A 232 -5.14 3.74 -17.06
N GLU A 233 -5.58 4.99 -17.16
CA GLU A 233 -5.69 5.90 -16.02
C GLU A 233 -7.01 5.72 -15.26
N VAL A 234 -8.01 5.12 -15.90
CA VAL A 234 -9.34 4.88 -15.32
C VAL A 234 -9.33 3.62 -14.44
N TYR A 235 -9.88 3.73 -13.23
CA TYR A 235 -10.08 2.57 -12.36
C TYR A 235 -11.15 1.63 -12.93
N ASP A 236 -10.75 0.38 -13.17
CA ASP A 236 -11.60 -0.64 -13.79
C ASP A 236 -11.68 -1.95 -12.98
N LYS A 237 -10.87 -2.04 -11.91
CA LYS A 237 -10.82 -3.19 -11.01
C LYS A 237 -11.07 -2.76 -9.57
N TYR A 238 -11.60 -3.68 -8.79
CA TYR A 238 -11.70 -3.50 -7.35
C TYR A 238 -11.42 -4.80 -6.60
N TYR A 239 -11.04 -4.66 -5.34
CA TYR A 239 -10.81 -5.75 -4.40
C TYR A 239 -11.38 -5.37 -3.03
N CYS A 240 -12.02 -6.34 -2.38
CA CYS A 240 -12.52 -6.18 -1.02
C CYS A 240 -11.99 -7.31 -0.15
N SER A 241 -11.57 -6.98 1.08
CA SER A 241 -11.03 -7.97 2.03
C SER A 241 -12.09 -8.91 2.64
N CYS A 242 -13.38 -8.73 2.34
CA CYS A 242 -14.45 -9.60 2.84
C CYS A 242 -14.40 -11.02 2.25
N THR A 243 -14.69 -12.04 3.06
CA THR A 243 -14.64 -13.47 2.66
C THR A 243 -15.79 -13.90 1.76
N GLU A 244 -16.98 -13.31 1.92
CA GLU A 244 -18.17 -13.68 1.15
C GLU A 244 -17.96 -13.60 -0.37
N PHE A 245 -17.03 -12.74 -0.82
CA PHE A 245 -16.74 -12.54 -2.24
C PHE A 245 -15.56 -13.37 -2.78
N MET A 246 -14.64 -13.83 -1.93
CA MET A 246 -13.49 -14.62 -2.38
C MET A 246 -13.87 -16.05 -2.78
N VAL A 247 -14.95 -16.59 -2.21
CA VAL A 247 -15.43 -17.96 -2.52
C VAL A 247 -16.13 -18.02 -3.89
N SER A 248 -16.69 -16.92 -4.39
CA SER A 248 -17.32 -16.83 -5.71
C SER A 248 -16.32 -16.71 -6.88
N GLY A 249 -15.02 -16.61 -6.60
CA GLY A 249 -13.96 -16.55 -7.61
C GLY A 249 -13.64 -17.90 -8.27
N ILE A 250 -14.17 -19.00 -7.75
CA ILE A 250 -14.08 -20.33 -8.34
C ILE A 250 -15.40 -20.60 -9.07
N ILE A 251 -15.42 -20.35 -10.37
CA ILE A 251 -16.38 -20.88 -11.35
C ILE A 251 -17.80 -20.30 -11.28
N SER A 252 -18.07 -19.29 -12.11
CA SER A 252 -19.32 -19.27 -12.90
C SER A 252 -19.08 -18.52 -14.22
N LYS A 253 -18.72 -19.25 -15.27
CA LYS A 253 -18.75 -18.75 -16.67
C LYS A 253 -20.19 -18.66 -17.22
N SER A 254 -21.22 -18.74 -16.38
CA SER A 254 -22.61 -18.96 -16.81
C SER A 254 -23.66 -18.01 -16.21
N SER A 255 -23.29 -16.96 -15.48
CA SER A 255 -24.21 -15.87 -15.16
C SER A 255 -23.46 -14.53 -15.08
N ASN A 256 -23.95 -13.53 -15.82
CA ASN A 256 -23.37 -12.17 -15.89
C ASN A 256 -23.49 -11.37 -14.58
N VAL A 257 -23.85 -12.01 -13.45
CA VAL A 257 -24.05 -11.35 -12.18
C VAL A 257 -22.74 -11.40 -11.39
N ARG A 258 -21.92 -10.37 -11.56
CA ARG A 258 -20.82 -10.09 -10.61
C ARG A 258 -21.48 -9.77 -9.27
N PHE A 259 -21.54 -10.73 -8.36
CA PHE A 259 -22.01 -10.47 -6.99
C PHE A 259 -21.18 -9.33 -6.39
N LYS A 260 -21.80 -8.25 -5.92
CA LYS A 260 -21.08 -7.15 -5.29
C LYS A 260 -21.39 -7.18 -3.81
N CYS A 261 -20.37 -7.13 -2.97
CA CYS A 261 -20.57 -7.10 -1.52
C CYS A 261 -21.13 -5.74 -1.07
N ILE A 262 -21.68 -5.69 0.14
CA ILE A 262 -22.19 -4.44 0.72
C ILE A 262 -21.13 -3.33 0.77
N HIS A 263 -19.86 -3.68 0.97
CA HIS A 263 -18.75 -2.72 1.02
C HIS A 263 -18.48 -2.04 -0.32
N TYR A 264 -18.74 -2.73 -1.43
CA TYR A 264 -18.71 -2.11 -2.75
C TYR A 264 -19.76 -1.01 -2.82
N TYR A 265 -21.01 -1.33 -2.49
CA TYR A 265 -22.10 -0.34 -2.52
C TYR A 265 -21.90 0.80 -1.52
N ALA A 266 -21.32 0.53 -0.35
CA ALA A 266 -20.92 1.57 0.61
C ALA A 266 -19.93 2.55 -0.04
N CYS A 267 -18.91 2.04 -0.75
CA CYS A 267 -17.99 2.89 -1.50
C CYS A 267 -18.71 3.66 -2.60
N ILE A 268 -19.55 3.02 -3.40
CA ILE A 268 -20.26 3.72 -4.49
C ILE A 268 -21.14 4.86 -3.95
N CYS A 269 -21.91 4.62 -2.89
CA CYS A 269 -22.73 5.66 -2.29
C CYS A 269 -21.88 6.83 -1.76
N ALA A 270 -20.79 6.55 -1.04
CA ALA A 270 -19.92 7.58 -0.52
C ALA A 270 -19.22 8.36 -1.65
N LEU A 271 -18.63 7.67 -2.63
CA LEU A 271 -17.91 8.29 -3.74
C LEU A 271 -18.83 9.13 -4.62
N ALA A 272 -20.06 8.69 -4.85
CA ALA A 272 -21.03 9.49 -5.60
C ALA A 272 -21.56 10.69 -4.79
N SER A 273 -21.48 10.67 -3.45
CA SER A 273 -21.92 11.78 -2.61
C SER A 273 -20.96 12.98 -2.63
N ASP A 274 -19.69 12.76 -2.96
CA ASP A 274 -18.64 13.77 -3.07
C ASP A 274 -18.31 14.07 -4.54
N SER A 275 -18.26 15.35 -4.94
CA SER A 275 -18.09 15.73 -6.36
C SER A 275 -16.73 15.29 -6.92
N LYS A 276 -15.64 15.49 -6.16
CA LYS A 276 -14.28 15.12 -6.58
C LYS A 276 -14.14 13.62 -6.74
N CYS A 277 -14.65 12.85 -5.77
CA CYS A 277 -14.66 11.41 -5.85
C CYS A 277 -15.56 10.89 -6.98
N SER A 278 -16.67 11.57 -7.24
CA SER A 278 -17.61 11.17 -8.29
C SER A 278 -16.98 11.25 -9.68
N GLU A 279 -16.13 12.25 -9.92
CA GLU A 279 -15.35 12.38 -11.16
C GLU A 279 -14.27 11.29 -11.25
N GLU A 280 -13.49 11.10 -10.18
CA GLU A 280 -12.39 10.13 -10.14
C GLU A 280 -12.86 8.68 -10.37
N PHE A 281 -14.03 8.33 -9.83
CA PHE A 281 -14.56 6.96 -9.85
C PHE A 281 -15.81 6.80 -10.73
N VAL A 282 -16.00 7.72 -11.69
CA VAL A 282 -17.18 7.79 -12.58
C VAL A 282 -17.49 6.46 -13.27
N HIS A 283 -16.45 5.71 -13.66
CA HIS A 283 -16.59 4.41 -14.30
C HIS A 283 -17.44 3.45 -13.45
N PHE A 284 -17.21 3.36 -12.13
CA PHE A 284 -18.00 2.48 -11.27
C PHE A 284 -19.37 3.06 -10.93
N ILE A 285 -19.45 4.37 -10.75
CA ILE A 285 -20.69 5.05 -10.35
C ILE A 285 -21.76 4.91 -11.44
N ASN A 286 -21.38 5.08 -12.71
CA ASN A 286 -22.31 4.98 -13.84
C ASN A 286 -22.93 3.57 -14.02
N TYR A 287 -22.30 2.52 -13.50
CA TYR A 287 -22.89 1.18 -13.53
C TYR A 287 -24.01 1.00 -12.49
N GLU A 288 -23.91 1.66 -11.33
CA GLU A 288 -24.84 1.41 -10.20
C GLU A 288 -25.93 2.47 -10.05
N LEU A 289 -25.66 3.70 -10.48
CA LEU A 289 -26.59 4.82 -10.42
C LEU A 289 -27.22 5.08 -11.81
N PRO A 290 -28.39 5.73 -11.87
CA PRO A 290 -28.86 6.33 -13.11
C PRO A 290 -27.86 7.41 -13.58
N ALA A 291 -27.81 7.64 -14.89
CA ALA A 291 -27.05 8.77 -15.43
C ALA A 291 -27.61 10.06 -14.80
N ARG A 292 -26.72 10.92 -14.30
CA ARG A 292 -27.11 12.25 -13.84
C ARG A 292 -27.44 13.07 -15.08
N GLU A 293 -28.69 13.53 -15.19
CA GLU A 293 -29.10 14.54 -16.18
C GLU A 293 -28.52 15.91 -15.83
#